data_AF-A0A221SP00-F1
#
_entry.id   AF-A0A221SP00-F1
#
_cell.length_a   1.000
_cell.length_b   1.000
_cell.length_c   1.000
_cell.angle_alpha   90.00
_cell.angle_beta   90.00
_cell.angle_gamma   90.00
#
_symmetry.space_group_name_H-M   'P 1'
#
loop_
_entity.id
_entity.type
_entity.pdbx_description
1 polymer ?
#
loop_
_entity_poly.entity_id
_entity_poly.type
_entity_poly.pdbx_seq_one_letter_code
_entity_poly.pdbx_strand_id
1 'polypeptide(L)'
;TEGHQWLKTNLDYVPNSGWAIDPFGLSPTMPYLLKGAGLENVVIQRVHYSVKKDLARSKSLEFRWRQIWDNDGSTSILTQMMPFYSYDVPHTCGPDPKVCCQFDFYRLPNFGPVCPWKIPPKNIVKTNVAERAALLLDQYRKKAQLFRTDVVLVPLGDDFRYSHFTEWDAQYKNYQRLFDYMNDNRLLNVQVQFGTLGDYFDAVRERKNVEEFPTLSGDFFTY
;
A
#
# COMPACT_ATOMS: atom_id res chain seq x y z
N THR A 1 8.60 -4.94 -21.93
CA THR A 1 9.95 -4.92 -22.51
C THR A 1 10.51 -3.51 -22.64
N GLU A 2 9.89 -2.61 -23.41
CA GLU A 2 10.36 -1.22 -23.61
C GLU A 2 10.79 -0.49 -22.32
N GLY A 3 9.89 -0.36 -21.34
CA GLY A 3 10.20 0.35 -20.09
C GLY A 3 11.34 -0.29 -19.29
N HIS A 4 11.39 -1.62 -19.21
CA HIS A 4 12.46 -2.32 -18.49
C HIS A 4 13.81 -2.18 -19.17
N GLN A 5 13.85 -2.23 -20.51
CA GLN A 5 15.09 -2.02 -21.27
C GLN A 5 15.60 -0.59 -21.11
N TRP A 6 14.71 0.40 -21.12
CA TRP A 6 15.08 1.79 -20.87
C TRP A 6 15.64 1.96 -19.45
N LEU A 7 14.98 1.41 -18.42
CA LEU A 7 15.45 1.46 -17.03
C LEU A 7 16.82 0.82 -16.87
N LYS A 8 17.03 -0.36 -17.46
CA LYS A 8 18.33 -1.05 -17.39
C LYS A 8 19.43 -0.27 -18.09
N THR A 9 19.13 0.29 -19.27
CA THR A 9 20.13 1.00 -20.08
C THR A 9 20.53 2.33 -19.44
N ASN A 10 19.60 3.05 -18.82
CA ASN A 10 19.84 4.42 -18.37
C ASN A 10 20.08 4.55 -16.86
N LEU A 11 19.52 3.65 -16.05
CA LEU A 11 19.56 3.72 -14.58
C LEU A 11 20.19 2.48 -13.94
N ASP A 12 20.64 1.51 -14.75
CA ASP A 12 21.13 0.21 -14.31
C ASP A 12 20.16 -0.55 -13.36
N TYR A 13 18.86 -0.29 -13.51
CA TYR A 13 17.84 -0.81 -12.59
C TYR A 13 16.93 -1.84 -13.26
N VAL A 14 16.62 -2.92 -12.53
CA VAL A 14 15.67 -3.96 -12.94
C VAL A 14 14.59 -4.08 -11.85
N PRO A 15 13.33 -3.69 -12.14
CA PRO A 15 12.25 -3.83 -11.18
C PRO A 15 11.97 -5.30 -10.83
N ASN A 16 11.77 -5.59 -9.54
CA ASN A 16 11.39 -6.91 -9.05
C ASN A 16 9.91 -7.00 -8.61
N SER A 17 9.18 -5.89 -8.64
CA SER A 17 7.83 -5.76 -8.10
C SER A 17 6.95 -4.95 -9.05
N GLY A 18 5.72 -5.44 -9.28
CA GLY A 18 4.71 -4.78 -10.11
C GLY A 18 3.76 -3.94 -9.26
N TRP A 19 3.29 -2.82 -9.81
CA TRP A 19 2.37 -1.89 -9.14
C TRP A 19 1.20 -1.54 -10.08
N ALA A 20 0.04 -2.15 -9.86
CA ALA A 20 -1.14 -2.02 -10.74
C ALA A 20 -2.36 -1.54 -9.96
N ILE A 21 -2.44 -0.23 -9.72
CA ILE A 21 -3.48 0.37 -8.87
C ILE A 21 -4.75 0.84 -9.60
N ASP A 22 -4.67 1.04 -10.92
CA ASP A 22 -5.74 1.67 -11.70
C ASP A 22 -6.36 0.88 -12.88
N PRO A 23 -5.86 -0.30 -13.31
CA PRO A 23 -6.60 -1.12 -14.28
C PRO A 23 -8.00 -1.52 -13.76
N PHE A 24 -9.05 -1.43 -14.58
CA PHE A 24 -10.43 -1.73 -14.17
C PHE A 24 -10.72 -3.23 -14.19
N GLY A 25 -10.32 -3.94 -13.13
CA GLY A 25 -10.29 -5.40 -13.09
C GLY A 25 -8.96 -5.95 -13.61
N LEU A 26 -8.59 -7.14 -13.14
CA LEU A 26 -7.23 -7.67 -13.30
C LEU A 26 -7.28 -9.10 -13.87
N SER A 27 -6.48 -9.33 -14.91
CA SER A 27 -6.34 -10.64 -15.57
C SER A 27 -5.16 -11.44 -15.00
N PRO A 28 -5.27 -12.77 -14.84
CA PRO A 28 -4.13 -13.64 -14.50
C PRO A 28 -3.05 -13.68 -15.59
N THR A 29 -3.29 -13.12 -16.78
CA THR A 29 -2.23 -12.93 -17.78
C THR A 29 -1.10 -12.03 -17.24
N MET A 30 -1.43 -11.03 -16.42
CA MET A 30 -0.43 -10.12 -15.85
C MET A 30 0.59 -10.84 -14.95
N PRO A 31 0.20 -11.55 -13.88
CA PRO A 31 1.15 -12.26 -13.04
C PRO A 31 1.99 -13.29 -13.82
N TYR A 32 1.42 -13.95 -14.83
CA TYR A 32 2.19 -14.87 -15.71
C TYR A 32 3.34 -14.16 -16.43
N LEU A 33 3.02 -13.07 -17.12
CA LEU A 33 4.01 -12.30 -17.88
C LEU A 33 5.04 -11.63 -16.98
N LEU A 34 4.60 -11.06 -15.84
CA LEU A 34 5.49 -10.42 -14.87
C LEU A 34 6.45 -11.44 -14.25
N LYS A 35 5.97 -12.62 -13.86
CA LYS A 35 6.82 -13.72 -13.36
C LYS A 35 7.85 -14.15 -14.39
N GLY A 36 7.44 -14.34 -15.65
CA GLY A 36 8.33 -14.66 -16.76
C GLY A 36 9.36 -13.56 -17.06
N ALA A 37 9.07 -12.31 -16.69
CA ALA A 37 9.98 -11.17 -16.79
C ALA A 37 10.90 -10.99 -15.57
N GLY A 38 10.86 -11.92 -14.59
CA GLY A 38 11.73 -11.90 -13.41
C GLY A 38 11.17 -11.15 -12.20
N LEU A 39 9.90 -10.72 -12.22
CA LEU A 39 9.28 -10.13 -11.04
C LEU A 39 8.87 -11.21 -10.06
N GLU A 40 8.97 -10.88 -8.77
CA GLU A 40 8.61 -11.77 -7.68
C GLU A 40 7.32 -11.36 -6.98
N ASN A 41 6.93 -10.09 -7.12
CA ASN A 41 5.78 -9.52 -6.42
C ASN A 41 4.90 -8.68 -7.33
N VAL A 42 3.63 -8.54 -6.95
CA VAL A 42 2.73 -7.56 -7.55
C VAL A 42 1.74 -7.01 -6.52
N VAL A 43 1.44 -5.72 -6.62
CA VAL A 43 0.33 -5.07 -5.90
C VAL A 43 -0.80 -4.79 -6.88
N ILE A 44 -2.02 -5.10 -6.46
CA ILE A 44 -3.26 -4.84 -7.20
C ILE A 44 -4.27 -4.09 -6.33
N GLN A 45 -5.17 -3.33 -6.96
CA GLN A 45 -6.17 -2.53 -6.24
C GLN A 45 -7.60 -2.74 -6.72
N ARG A 46 -7.95 -2.44 -7.98
CA ARG A 46 -9.36 -2.40 -8.42
C ARG A 46 -9.94 -3.80 -8.63
N VAL A 47 -10.38 -4.39 -7.53
CA VAL A 47 -11.07 -5.68 -7.43
C VAL A 47 -12.41 -5.47 -6.75
N HIS A 48 -13.45 -6.21 -7.17
CA HIS A 48 -14.81 -6.06 -6.67
C HIS A 48 -14.87 -6.04 -5.13
N TYR A 49 -15.64 -5.11 -4.56
CA TYR A 49 -15.62 -4.84 -3.11
C TYR A 49 -16.00 -6.06 -2.26
N SER A 50 -16.91 -6.91 -2.74
CA SER A 50 -17.26 -8.18 -2.07
C SER A 50 -16.06 -9.13 -1.96
N VAL A 51 -15.23 -9.21 -3.01
CA VAL A 51 -14.01 -10.03 -3.01
C VAL A 51 -13.01 -9.48 -2.00
N LYS A 52 -12.77 -8.15 -1.99
CA LYS A 52 -11.94 -7.49 -0.97
C LYS A 52 -12.43 -7.83 0.44
N LYS A 53 -13.73 -7.74 0.68
CA LYS A 53 -14.35 -8.04 1.98
C LYS A 53 -14.15 -9.49 2.40
N ASP A 54 -14.33 -10.45 1.50
CA ASP A 54 -14.21 -11.88 1.81
C ASP A 54 -12.75 -12.32 1.99
N LEU A 55 -11.84 -11.81 1.18
CA LEU A 55 -10.40 -12.03 1.36
C LEU A 55 -9.88 -11.35 2.62
N ALA A 56 -10.35 -10.14 2.96
CA ALA A 56 -9.97 -9.45 4.19
C ALA A 56 -10.40 -10.24 5.44
N ARG A 57 -11.62 -10.80 5.45
CA ARG A 57 -12.14 -11.64 6.55
C ARG A 57 -11.28 -12.88 6.81
N SER A 58 -10.76 -13.49 5.75
CA SER A 58 -9.91 -14.69 5.83
C SER A 58 -8.41 -14.38 5.89
N LYS A 59 -8.03 -13.09 5.98
CA LYS A 59 -6.64 -12.62 5.89
C LYS A 59 -5.92 -13.20 4.66
N SER A 60 -6.59 -13.20 3.52
CA SER A 60 -6.12 -13.75 2.25
C SER A 60 -5.96 -12.66 1.18
N LEU A 61 -5.74 -11.41 1.61
CA LEU A 61 -5.39 -10.29 0.72
C LEU A 61 -3.94 -10.37 0.22
N GLU A 62 -3.10 -11.15 0.90
CA GLU A 62 -1.79 -11.58 0.40
C GLU A 62 -1.91 -13.04 -0.01
N PHE A 63 -1.58 -13.35 -1.27
CA PHE A 63 -1.75 -14.69 -1.83
C PHE A 63 -0.72 -14.95 -2.94
N ARG A 64 -0.46 -16.22 -3.20
CA ARG A 64 0.31 -16.67 -4.36
C ARG A 64 -0.63 -16.82 -5.53
N TRP A 65 -0.57 -15.86 -6.46
CA TRP A 65 -1.43 -15.84 -7.63
C TRP A 65 -0.80 -16.69 -8.74
N ARG A 66 -1.50 -17.74 -9.15
CA ARG A 66 -1.04 -18.70 -10.16
C ARG A 66 -2.05 -18.86 -11.29
N GLN A 67 -1.59 -19.43 -12.40
CA GLN A 67 -2.46 -19.75 -13.53
C GLN A 67 -3.47 -20.85 -13.20
N ILE A 68 -4.63 -20.83 -13.85
CA ILE A 68 -5.72 -21.77 -13.59
C ILE A 68 -5.39 -23.22 -13.97
N TRP A 69 -4.43 -23.41 -14.88
CA TRP A 69 -3.94 -24.72 -15.31
C TRP A 69 -2.69 -25.18 -14.54
N ASP A 70 -2.15 -24.32 -13.67
CA ASP A 70 -0.91 -24.59 -12.96
C ASP A 70 -1.16 -25.45 -11.72
N ASN A 71 -0.70 -26.71 -11.79
CA ASN A 71 -0.84 -27.69 -10.72
C ASN A 71 0.37 -27.72 -9.78
N ASP A 72 1.56 -27.33 -10.23
CA ASP A 72 2.81 -27.41 -9.46
C ASP A 72 3.22 -26.08 -8.80
N GLY A 73 2.53 -24.99 -9.15
CA GLY A 73 2.75 -23.67 -8.60
C GLY A 73 3.89 -22.90 -9.26
N SER A 74 4.48 -23.41 -10.34
CA SER A 74 5.61 -22.79 -11.06
C SER A 74 5.32 -21.37 -11.58
N THR A 75 4.05 -21.04 -11.80
CA THR A 75 3.62 -19.72 -12.27
C THR A 75 3.30 -18.73 -11.15
N SER A 76 3.45 -19.15 -9.89
CA SER A 76 3.04 -18.35 -8.73
C SER A 76 3.89 -17.08 -8.56
N ILE A 77 3.19 -15.97 -8.31
CA ILE A 77 3.79 -14.70 -7.89
C ILE A 77 3.11 -14.20 -6.61
N LEU A 78 3.89 -13.67 -5.67
CA LEU A 78 3.34 -13.11 -4.44
C LEU A 78 2.55 -11.84 -4.79
N THR A 79 1.26 -11.84 -4.46
CA THR A 79 0.34 -10.77 -4.79
C THR A 79 -0.23 -10.17 -3.52
N GLN A 80 -0.18 -8.85 -3.42
CA GLN A 80 -0.86 -8.09 -2.38
C GLN A 80 -2.04 -7.35 -3.00
N MET A 81 -3.23 -7.61 -2.49
CA MET A 81 -4.45 -6.89 -2.82
C MET A 81 -4.69 -5.82 -1.77
N MET A 82 -4.72 -4.57 -2.22
CA MET A 82 -5.08 -3.44 -1.37
C MET A 82 -6.54 -3.59 -0.86
N PRO A 83 -6.83 -3.32 0.43
CA PRO A 83 -8.08 -3.75 1.06
C PRO A 83 -9.28 -2.81 0.81
N PHE A 84 -9.04 -1.57 0.41
CA PHE A 84 -10.03 -0.50 0.45
C PHE A 84 -10.41 0.00 -0.95
N TYR A 85 -11.30 0.99 -1.00
CA TYR A 85 -11.99 1.43 -2.22
C TYR A 85 -11.08 2.11 -3.25
N SER A 86 -10.18 3.00 -2.81
CA SER A 86 -9.30 3.78 -3.68
C SER A 86 -7.82 3.60 -3.28
N TYR A 87 -6.92 4.05 -4.16
CA TYR A 87 -5.48 4.16 -3.88
C TYR A 87 -5.09 5.54 -3.32
N ASP A 88 -6.04 6.46 -3.20
CA ASP A 88 -5.81 7.78 -2.59
C ASP A 88 -5.44 7.69 -1.10
N VAL A 89 -4.90 8.76 -0.53
CA VAL A 89 -4.55 8.83 0.90
C VAL A 89 -5.73 8.53 1.83
N PRO A 90 -6.95 9.08 1.61
CA PRO A 90 -8.12 8.74 2.42
C PRO A 90 -8.45 7.24 2.48
N HIS A 91 -8.17 6.45 1.45
CA HIS A 91 -8.49 5.03 1.41
C HIS A 91 -7.27 4.13 1.52
N THR A 92 -6.13 4.62 2.01
CA THR A 92 -4.91 3.81 2.13
C THR A 92 -4.34 3.74 3.54
N CYS A 93 -4.60 4.73 4.40
CA CYS A 93 -4.10 4.71 5.77
C CYS A 93 -4.81 3.65 6.65
N GLY A 94 -6.09 3.39 6.40
CA GLY A 94 -6.94 2.54 7.24
C GLY A 94 -8.40 2.58 6.81
N PRO A 95 -9.31 1.97 7.57
CA PRO A 95 -10.70 1.79 7.15
C PRO A 95 -11.57 3.05 7.26
N ASP A 96 -11.17 4.08 8.01
CA ASP A 96 -11.96 5.32 8.16
C ASP A 96 -11.37 6.45 7.31
N PRO A 97 -11.94 6.75 6.13
CA PRO A 97 -11.41 7.79 5.26
C PRO A 97 -11.59 9.20 5.82
N LYS A 98 -12.50 9.41 6.76
CA LYS A 98 -12.60 10.69 7.49
C LYS A 98 -11.40 10.92 8.38
N VAL A 99 -10.80 9.86 8.95
CA VAL A 99 -9.54 9.96 9.70
C VAL A 99 -8.38 10.09 8.73
N CYS A 100 -8.27 9.19 7.76
CA CYS A 100 -7.14 9.16 6.82
C CYS A 100 -6.98 10.44 6.01
N CYS A 101 -8.07 11.09 5.59
CA CYS A 101 -7.99 12.36 4.87
C CYS A 101 -7.29 13.47 5.69
N GLN A 102 -7.35 13.40 7.02
CA GLN A 102 -6.66 14.36 7.90
C GLN A 102 -5.13 14.14 7.97
N PHE A 103 -4.61 13.12 7.27
CA PHE A 103 -3.18 12.85 7.10
C PHE A 103 -2.73 13.00 5.64
N ASP A 104 -3.61 13.47 4.75
CA ASP A 104 -3.21 14.01 3.46
C ASP A 104 -2.87 15.49 3.61
N PHE A 105 -1.61 15.83 3.87
CA PHE A 105 -1.22 17.21 4.15
C PHE A 105 -1.28 18.13 2.93
N TYR A 106 -1.51 17.59 1.73
CA TYR A 106 -1.89 18.43 0.58
C TYR A 106 -3.27 19.06 0.73
N ARG A 107 -4.13 18.49 1.57
CA ARG A 107 -5.47 18.99 1.85
C ARG A 107 -5.53 20.00 2.99
N LEU A 108 -4.36 20.51 3.42
CA LEU A 108 -4.28 21.59 4.40
C LEU A 108 -5.11 22.80 3.94
N PRO A 109 -5.75 23.53 4.88
CA PRO A 109 -6.47 24.75 4.54
C PRO A 109 -5.58 25.71 3.74
N ASN A 110 -6.13 26.26 2.65
CA ASN A 110 -5.44 27.17 1.71
C ASN A 110 -4.30 26.54 0.90
N PHE A 111 -4.17 25.21 0.89
CA PHE A 111 -3.09 24.53 0.16
C PHE A 111 -3.60 23.70 -1.01
N GLY A 112 -4.63 22.89 -0.80
CA GLY A 112 -5.18 22.02 -1.83
C GLY A 112 -6.66 21.71 -1.61
N PRO A 113 -7.17 20.61 -2.19
CA PRO A 113 -8.59 20.26 -2.11
C PRO A 113 -9.02 19.95 -0.68
N VAL A 114 -10.27 20.23 -0.37
CA VAL A 114 -10.82 20.01 0.98
C VAL A 114 -11.16 18.54 1.17
N CYS A 115 -11.03 18.03 2.40
CA CYS A 115 -11.54 16.72 2.77
C CYS A 115 -13.08 16.66 2.69
N PRO A 116 -13.67 15.77 1.86
CA PRO A 116 -15.12 15.64 1.74
C PRO A 116 -15.85 15.35 3.07
N TRP A 117 -15.16 14.70 4.02
CA TRP A 117 -15.68 14.39 5.36
C TRP A 117 -15.65 15.57 6.35
N LYS A 118 -15.39 16.79 5.87
CA LYS A 118 -15.50 18.07 6.62
C LYS A 118 -14.56 18.21 7.82
N ILE A 119 -13.55 17.36 7.94
CA ILE A 119 -12.47 17.49 8.93
C ILE A 119 -11.16 17.66 8.17
N PRO A 120 -10.57 18.88 8.14
CA PRO A 120 -9.32 19.11 7.42
C PRO A 120 -8.12 18.51 8.18
N PRO A 121 -7.01 18.20 7.48
CA PRO A 121 -5.73 17.93 8.11
C PRO A 121 -5.25 19.16 8.91
N LYS A 122 -4.36 18.91 9.87
CA LYS A 122 -3.73 19.92 10.71
C LYS A 122 -2.23 19.71 10.69
N ASN A 123 -1.46 20.80 10.68
CA ASN A 123 -0.01 20.70 10.87
C ASN A 123 0.31 19.99 12.19
N ILE A 124 1.23 19.04 12.12
CA ILE A 124 1.73 18.27 13.24
C ILE A 124 2.72 19.13 14.00
N VAL A 125 2.42 19.41 15.26
CA VAL A 125 3.22 20.24 16.17
C VAL A 125 3.36 19.53 17.51
N LYS A 126 4.29 19.99 18.35
CA LYS A 126 4.57 19.36 19.65
C LYS A 126 3.32 19.18 20.53
N THR A 127 2.36 20.10 20.45
CA THR A 127 1.14 20.07 21.27
C THR A 127 0.07 19.10 20.78
N ASN A 128 0.11 18.66 19.51
CA ASN A 128 -0.89 17.73 18.96
C ASN A 128 -0.31 16.37 18.52
N VAL A 129 1.01 16.24 18.37
CA VAL A 129 1.64 15.04 17.78
C VAL A 129 1.22 13.74 18.47
N ALA A 130 1.04 13.75 19.79
CA ALA A 130 0.60 12.58 20.54
C ALA A 130 -0.81 12.11 20.14
N GLU A 131 -1.78 13.02 20.07
CA GLU A 131 -3.16 12.73 19.68
C GLU A 131 -3.24 12.33 18.20
N ARG A 132 -2.49 13.03 17.34
CA ARG A 132 -2.44 12.74 15.91
C ARG A 132 -1.78 11.39 15.61
N ALA A 133 -0.69 11.07 16.29
CA ALA A 133 -0.02 9.78 16.16
C ALA A 133 -0.92 8.64 16.63
N ALA A 134 -1.64 8.81 17.75
CA ALA A 134 -2.59 7.81 18.24
C ALA A 134 -3.72 7.54 17.24
N LEU A 135 -4.29 8.59 16.62
CA LEU A 135 -5.32 8.45 15.58
C LEU A 135 -4.80 7.73 14.33
N LEU A 136 -3.62 8.08 13.85
CA LEU A 136 -3.03 7.44 12.67
C LEU A 136 -2.65 5.98 12.95
N LEU A 137 -2.04 5.72 14.11
CA LEU A 137 -1.62 4.38 14.49
C LEU A 137 -2.81 3.45 14.71
N ASP A 138 -3.93 3.94 15.22
CA ASP A 138 -5.19 3.18 15.29
C ASP A 138 -5.64 2.72 13.88
N GLN A 139 -5.57 3.60 12.88
CA GLN A 139 -5.90 3.25 11.49
C GLN A 139 -4.92 2.21 10.91
N TYR A 140 -3.62 2.38 11.14
CA TYR A 140 -2.59 1.41 10.73
C TYR A 140 -2.82 0.04 11.37
N ARG A 141 -3.11 -0.01 12.67
CA ARG A 141 -3.39 -1.25 13.39
C ARG A 141 -4.66 -1.94 12.92
N LYS A 142 -5.72 -1.16 12.61
CA LYS A 142 -6.95 -1.69 12.01
C LYS A 142 -6.69 -2.29 10.63
N LYS A 143 -5.88 -1.61 9.79
CA LYS A 143 -5.44 -2.14 8.50
C LYS A 143 -4.62 -3.41 8.66
N ALA A 144 -3.71 -3.45 9.64
CA ALA A 144 -2.87 -4.61 9.94
C ALA A 144 -3.68 -5.88 10.23
N GLN A 145 -4.87 -5.75 10.85
CA GLN A 145 -5.73 -6.89 11.14
C GLN A 145 -6.20 -7.66 9.90
N LEU A 146 -6.09 -7.07 8.70
CA LEU A 146 -6.52 -7.67 7.44
C LEU A 146 -5.43 -8.55 6.79
N PHE A 147 -4.22 -8.55 7.34
CA PHE A 147 -3.03 -9.23 6.80
C PHE A 147 -2.49 -10.29 7.76
N ARG A 148 -1.57 -11.14 7.26
CA ARG A 148 -1.02 -12.28 8.02
C ARG A 148 0.28 -11.95 8.77
N THR A 149 0.95 -10.86 8.41
CA THR A 149 2.20 -10.40 9.03
C THR A 149 1.95 -9.15 9.88
N ASP A 150 2.97 -8.74 10.62
CA ASP A 150 3.05 -7.48 11.36
C ASP A 150 3.58 -6.31 10.50
N VAL A 151 3.70 -6.51 9.18
CA VAL A 151 4.21 -5.52 8.22
C VAL A 151 3.04 -4.94 7.41
N VAL A 152 2.91 -3.61 7.41
CA VAL A 152 1.78 -2.93 6.76
C VAL A 152 2.28 -1.96 5.70
N LEU A 153 1.90 -2.20 4.44
CA LEU A 153 2.08 -1.24 3.36
C LEU A 153 1.05 -0.11 3.46
N VAL A 154 1.48 1.14 3.50
CA VAL A 154 0.59 2.32 3.47
C VAL A 154 1.01 3.23 2.31
N PRO A 155 0.35 3.13 1.15
CA PRO A 155 0.61 4.04 0.05
C PRO A 155 0.25 5.48 0.44
N LEU A 156 1.07 6.44 0.01
CA LEU A 156 0.87 7.85 0.30
C LEU A 156 0.93 8.63 -1.02
N GLY A 157 -0.20 8.74 -1.69
CA GLY A 157 -0.30 9.36 -3.00
C GLY A 157 -1.73 9.45 -3.50
N ASP A 158 -1.86 9.92 -4.73
CA ASP A 158 -3.10 10.14 -5.49
C ASP A 158 -2.67 10.52 -6.93
N ASP A 159 -3.62 10.87 -7.79
CA ASP A 159 -3.35 11.31 -9.16
C ASP A 159 -2.46 12.57 -9.20
N PHE A 160 -1.38 12.51 -9.99
CA PHE A 160 -0.45 13.63 -10.26
C PHE A 160 0.07 14.38 -9.01
N ARG A 161 0.24 13.66 -7.90
CA ARG A 161 0.79 14.21 -6.65
C ARG A 161 2.30 14.37 -6.73
N TYR A 162 2.85 15.07 -5.74
CA TYR A 162 4.26 15.39 -5.57
C TYR A 162 4.81 16.29 -6.69
N SER A 163 3.97 17.22 -7.17
CA SER A 163 4.29 18.12 -8.28
C SER A 163 4.87 19.47 -7.84
N HIS A 164 4.69 19.85 -6.57
CA HIS A 164 5.18 21.12 -6.03
C HIS A 164 6.05 20.94 -4.79
N PHE A 165 7.14 21.72 -4.68
CA PHE A 165 8.07 21.63 -3.53
C PHE A 165 7.38 21.84 -2.18
N THR A 166 6.39 22.73 -2.12
CA THR A 166 5.59 22.99 -0.92
C THR A 166 4.80 21.77 -0.48
N GLU A 167 4.38 20.93 -1.43
CA GLU A 167 3.64 19.71 -1.15
C GLU A 167 4.55 18.64 -0.59
N TRP A 168 5.71 18.44 -1.21
CA TRP A 168 6.78 17.59 -0.69
C TRP A 168 7.09 17.95 0.76
N ASP A 169 7.32 19.23 1.03
CA ASP A 169 7.61 19.75 2.37
C ASP A 169 6.47 19.48 3.36
N ALA A 170 5.22 19.75 2.97
CA ALA A 170 4.05 19.56 3.81
C ALA A 170 3.86 18.08 4.16
N GLN A 171 3.98 17.17 3.19
CA GLN A 171 3.87 15.73 3.44
C GLN A 171 5.03 15.24 4.30
N TYR A 172 6.27 15.47 3.86
CA TYR A 172 7.46 14.95 4.51
C TYR A 172 7.59 15.44 5.96
N LYS A 173 7.52 16.76 6.20
CA LYS A 173 7.76 17.33 7.54
C LYS A 173 6.71 16.89 8.56
N ASN A 174 5.45 16.75 8.14
CA ASN A 174 4.38 16.32 9.03
C ASN A 174 4.47 14.82 9.34
N TYR A 175 4.73 13.98 8.34
CA TYR A 175 4.93 12.55 8.56
C TYR A 175 6.19 12.24 9.37
N GLN A 176 7.31 12.94 9.11
CA GLN A 176 8.54 12.77 9.89
C GLN A 176 8.29 13.02 11.38
N ARG A 177 7.57 14.09 11.75
CA ARG A 177 7.20 14.39 13.15
C ARG A 177 6.36 13.28 13.78
N LEU A 178 5.45 12.68 13.01
CA LEU A 178 4.64 11.54 13.46
C LEU A 178 5.50 10.29 13.66
N PHE A 179 6.41 10.02 12.73
CA PHE A 179 7.30 8.86 12.78
C PHE A 179 8.28 8.96 13.94
N ASP A 180 8.93 10.11 14.13
CA ASP A 180 9.83 10.37 15.25
C ASP A 180 9.11 10.11 16.58
N TYR A 181 7.92 10.69 16.78
CA TYR A 181 7.13 10.48 17.99
C TYR A 181 6.73 9.00 18.19
N MET A 182 6.33 8.32 17.12
CA MET A 182 5.91 6.91 17.20
C MET A 182 7.08 5.98 17.54
N ASN A 183 8.23 6.17 16.89
CA ASN A 183 9.41 5.33 17.04
C ASN A 183 10.13 5.58 18.38
N ASP A 184 10.13 6.82 18.89
CA ASP A 184 10.72 7.15 20.20
C ASP A 184 9.90 6.59 21.37
N ASN A 185 8.60 6.34 21.17
CA ASN A 185 7.71 5.83 22.20
C ASN A 185 7.56 4.31 22.15
N ARG A 186 8.43 3.62 22.88
CA ARG A 186 8.43 2.14 22.99
C ARG A 186 7.10 1.52 23.41
N LEU A 187 6.23 2.26 24.13
CA LEU A 187 4.91 1.76 24.54
C LEU A 187 3.94 1.59 23.36
N LEU A 188 4.20 2.28 22.24
CA LEU A 188 3.41 2.15 21.02
C LEU A 188 3.76 0.91 20.21
N ASN A 189 4.87 0.23 20.51
CA ASN A 189 5.32 -1.02 19.89
C ASN A 189 5.15 -1.00 18.36
N VAL A 190 5.67 0.05 17.72
CA VAL A 190 5.59 0.29 16.29
C VAL A 190 6.93 0.80 15.80
N GLN A 191 7.32 0.36 14.60
CA GLN A 191 8.38 0.95 13.81
C GLN A 191 7.74 1.46 12.52
N VAL A 192 7.87 2.75 12.24
CA VAL A 192 7.29 3.38 11.05
C VAL A 192 8.32 4.26 10.35
N GLN A 193 8.35 4.17 9.02
CA GLN A 193 9.29 4.88 8.18
C GLN A 193 8.72 5.07 6.77
N PHE A 194 9.28 6.01 6.03
CA PHE A 194 9.13 5.99 4.57
C PHE A 194 9.86 4.77 4.02
N GLY A 195 9.27 4.13 3.02
CA GLY A 195 9.85 2.95 2.39
C GLY A 195 9.39 2.82 0.95
N THR A 196 10.04 1.91 0.24
CA THR A 196 9.73 1.51 -1.11
C THR A 196 8.87 0.24 -1.13
N LEU A 197 8.39 -0.14 -2.31
CA LEU A 197 7.70 -1.41 -2.47
C LEU A 197 8.61 -2.62 -2.21
N GLY A 198 9.90 -2.49 -2.51
CA GLY A 198 10.91 -3.51 -2.20
C GLY A 198 11.01 -3.74 -0.69
N ASP A 199 11.20 -2.67 0.08
CA ASP A 199 11.30 -2.73 1.55
C ASP A 199 10.11 -3.44 2.19
N TYR A 200 8.90 -3.20 1.68
CA TYR A 200 7.70 -3.90 2.16
C TYR A 200 7.76 -5.41 1.89
N PHE A 201 8.06 -5.82 0.67
CA PHE A 201 8.06 -7.23 0.29
C PHE A 201 9.23 -8.02 0.88
N ASP A 202 10.36 -7.36 1.13
CA ASP A 202 11.49 -7.92 1.86
C ASP A 202 11.10 -8.16 3.32
N ALA A 203 10.54 -7.15 3.99
CA ALA A 203 10.05 -7.30 5.37
C ALA A 203 8.95 -8.37 5.49
N VAL A 204 8.06 -8.52 4.51
CA VAL A 204 7.06 -9.60 4.50
C VAL A 204 7.72 -10.97 4.46
N ARG A 205 8.75 -11.17 3.63
CA ARG A 205 9.49 -12.44 3.52
C ARG A 205 10.28 -12.78 4.78
N GLU A 206 10.80 -11.77 5.47
CA GLU A 206 11.48 -11.95 6.76
C GLU A 206 10.53 -12.48 7.85
N ARG A 207 9.25 -12.11 7.77
CA ARG A 207 8.24 -12.45 8.80
C ARG A 207 7.51 -13.76 8.52
N LYS A 208 7.38 -14.15 7.26
CA LYS A 208 6.61 -15.32 6.88
C LYS A 208 7.14 -15.93 5.59
N ASN A 209 7.24 -17.26 5.57
CA ASN A 209 7.58 -17.97 4.35
C ASN A 209 6.47 -17.74 3.29
N VAL A 210 6.87 -17.39 2.08
CA VAL A 210 5.97 -17.16 0.93
C VAL A 210 5.06 -18.38 0.70
N GLU A 211 5.55 -19.58 0.99
CA GLU A 211 4.83 -20.83 0.83
C GLU A 211 3.64 -21.01 1.79
N GLU A 212 3.58 -20.22 2.86
CA GLU A 212 2.48 -20.24 3.83
C GLU A 212 1.33 -19.28 3.48
N PHE A 213 1.49 -18.47 2.42
CA PHE A 213 0.40 -17.67 1.89
C PHE A 213 -0.55 -18.54 1.04
N PRO A 214 -1.85 -18.25 1.08
CA PRO A 214 -2.84 -19.01 0.35
C PRO A 214 -2.58 -18.89 -1.16
N THR A 215 -2.87 -19.96 -1.89
CA THR A 215 -2.84 -19.93 -3.36
C THR A 215 -4.18 -19.44 -3.90
N LEU A 216 -4.14 -18.62 -4.93
CA LEU A 216 -5.34 -18.17 -5.65
C LEU A 216 -5.11 -18.31 -7.15
N SER A 217 -6.14 -18.76 -7.85
CA SER A 217 -6.18 -18.84 -9.32
C SER A 217 -7.50 -18.26 -9.81
N GLY A 218 -7.49 -17.68 -11.00
CA GLY A 218 -8.64 -16.99 -11.58
C GLY A 218 -8.32 -15.52 -11.87
N ASP A 219 -9.35 -14.80 -12.30
CA ASP A 219 -9.27 -13.37 -12.59
C ASP A 219 -10.06 -12.54 -11.57
N PHE A 220 -10.02 -11.22 -11.76
CA PHE A 220 -10.77 -10.26 -10.97
C PHE A 220 -11.69 -9.42 -11.88
N PHE A 221 -12.38 -10.08 -12.81
CA PHE A 221 -13.42 -9.47 -13.64
C PHE A 221 -14.80 -10.08 -13.34
N THR A 222 -15.89 -9.31 -13.48
CA THR A 222 -15.97 -7.85 -13.68
C THR A 222 -15.77 -7.11 -12.35
N TYR A 223 -15.04 -5.98 -12.38
CA TYR A 223 -14.77 -5.14 -11.19
C TYR A 223 -16.04 -4.61 -10.51
#